data_AF-A0A9X8EGA4-F1
#
_entry.id   AF-A0A9X8EGA4-F1
#
_cell.length_a   1.000
_cell.length_b   1.000
_cell.length_c   1.000
_cell.angle_alpha   90.00
_cell.angle_beta   90.00
_cell.angle_gamma   90.00
#
_symmetry.space_group_name_H-M   'P 1'
#
loop_
_entity.id
_entity.type
_entity.pdbx_description
1 polymer ?
#
loop_
_entity_poly.entity_id
_entity_poly.type
_entity_poly.pdbx_seq_one_letter_code
_entity_poly.pdbx_strand_id
1 'polypeptide(L)'
;MVATGTSLKDTKLQVKRPFVGTIGELMNLTLSIPIGKSRVHHRIESKNSQTQFMGVQFSTFDLPPGDTLEISSDSNSFTYTGHGPSTRFSDHVHGKSMVIQYTPSHARAKKTRPRTYAGIVVSGILEGFPTSTGREDVCGIQPQWWPNVCNATKFPAAYKNSKSIARLTMDGIKYGTGFLLGCDGYFLTNNHNVN
;
A
#
# COMPACT_ATOMS: atom_id res chain seq x y z
N MET A 1 22.12 30.76 56.10
CA MET A 1 22.18 29.45 55.40
C MET A 1 21.27 29.53 54.20
N VAL A 2 21.82 29.66 53.00
CA VAL A 2 21.07 29.75 51.75
C VAL A 2 21.20 28.40 51.05
N ALA A 3 20.08 27.72 50.83
CA ALA A 3 20.03 26.48 50.08
C ALA A 3 20.26 26.77 48.59
N THR A 4 21.36 26.27 48.04
CA THR A 4 21.66 26.33 46.61
C THR A 4 20.95 25.19 45.88
N GLY A 5 19.94 25.54 45.09
CA GLY A 5 19.24 24.61 44.21
C GLY A 5 20.15 24.12 43.08
N THR A 6 20.31 22.80 42.97
CA THR A 6 20.98 22.15 41.85
C THR A 6 20.07 22.17 40.62
N SER A 7 20.43 22.98 39.63
CA SER A 7 19.79 22.99 38.30
C SER A 7 20.12 21.70 37.55
N LEU A 8 19.11 20.85 37.33
CA LEU A 8 19.19 19.70 36.44
C LEU A 8 19.30 20.22 35.00
N LYS A 9 20.47 20.05 34.38
CA LYS A 9 20.66 20.30 32.95
C LYS A 9 19.95 19.20 32.16
N ASP A 10 18.77 19.52 31.65
CA ASP A 10 18.08 18.72 30.64
C ASP A 10 18.96 18.60 29.39
N THR A 11 19.67 17.49 29.29
CA THR A 11 20.42 17.16 28.08
C THR A 11 19.41 16.64 27.08
N LYS A 12 18.90 17.52 26.20
CA LYS A 12 18.09 17.12 25.05
C LYS A 12 18.94 16.20 24.17
N LEU A 13 18.84 14.89 24.40
CA LEU A 13 19.24 13.87 23.45
C LEU A 13 18.37 14.08 22.21
N GLN A 14 18.93 14.76 21.22
CA GLN A 14 18.41 14.78 19.86
C GLN A 14 18.51 13.34 19.34
N VAL A 15 17.48 12.53 19.62
CA VAL A 15 17.30 11.24 18.95
C VAL A 15 17.05 11.60 17.49
N LYS A 16 18.12 11.54 16.68
CA LYS A 16 18.00 11.51 15.22
C LYS A 16 17.05 10.35 14.95
N ARG A 17 15.80 10.67 14.58
CA ARG A 17 14.85 9.65 14.15
C ARG A 17 15.55 8.91 13.01
N PRO A 18 15.80 7.60 13.15
CA PRO A 18 16.31 6.82 12.05
C PRO A 18 15.35 7.03 10.87
N PHE A 19 15.93 7.24 9.71
CA PHE A 19 15.18 7.37 8.47
C PHE A 19 14.25 6.16 8.39
N VAL A 20 12.94 6.39 8.48
CA VAL A 20 11.95 5.38 8.13
C VAL A 20 12.27 5.03 6.68
N GLY A 21 12.67 3.78 6.43
CA GLY A 21 13.03 3.39 5.08
C GLY A 21 11.86 3.61 4.13
N THR A 22 12.16 4.05 2.91
CA THR A 22 11.15 4.13 1.85
C THR A 22 10.79 2.70 1.46
N ILE A 23 9.61 2.26 1.86
CA ILE A 23 9.05 0.91 1.61
C ILE A 23 8.27 0.80 0.30
N GLY A 24 8.24 1.90 -0.45
CA GLY A 24 7.70 1.98 -1.79
C GLY A 24 7.72 3.42 -2.29
N GLU A 25 7.53 3.61 -3.59
CA GLU A 25 7.38 4.90 -4.22
C GLU A 25 6.16 4.93 -5.14
N LEU A 26 5.52 6.10 -5.23
CA LEU A 26 4.48 6.36 -6.21
C LEU A 26 5.07 7.30 -7.26
N MET A 27 5.29 6.77 -8.45
CA MET A 27 5.77 7.53 -9.59
C MET A 27 4.59 8.05 -10.40
N ASN A 28 4.61 9.34 -10.74
CA ASN A 28 3.60 9.92 -11.62
C ASN A 28 3.78 9.37 -13.04
N LEU A 29 2.70 8.83 -13.60
CA LEU A 29 2.62 8.35 -14.98
C LEU A 29 1.21 8.62 -15.48
N THR A 30 1.05 9.38 -16.55
CA THR A 30 -0.25 9.50 -17.22
C THR A 30 -0.32 8.53 -18.39
N LEU A 31 -1.12 7.48 -18.24
CA LEU A 31 -1.41 6.52 -19.31
C LEU A 31 -2.94 6.43 -19.49
N SER A 32 -3.42 6.94 -20.61
CA SER A 32 -4.82 6.80 -21.03
C SER A 32 -4.98 5.53 -21.86
N ILE A 33 -5.83 4.63 -21.41
CA ILE A 33 -6.12 3.38 -22.14
C ILE A 33 -7.43 3.58 -22.89
N PRO A 34 -7.41 3.59 -24.24
CA PRO A 34 -8.61 3.85 -25.02
C PRO A 34 -9.58 2.69 -24.88
N ILE A 35 -10.81 2.98 -24.45
CA ILE A 35 -11.91 2.02 -24.45
C ILE A 35 -12.47 1.89 -25.87
N GLY A 36 -12.60 0.67 -26.38
CA GLY A 36 -12.86 0.45 -27.81
C GLY A 36 -13.17 -0.99 -28.13
N LYS A 37 -13.16 -1.37 -29.41
CA LYS A 37 -13.44 -2.76 -29.85
C LYS A 37 -12.21 -3.67 -29.84
N SER A 38 -11.02 -3.10 -29.63
CA SER A 38 -9.76 -3.82 -29.69
C SER A 38 -9.20 -4.02 -28.28
N ARG A 39 -8.56 -5.18 -28.09
CA ARG A 39 -7.76 -5.46 -26.90
C ARG A 39 -6.54 -4.55 -26.90
N VAL A 40 -6.20 -3.99 -25.74
CA VAL A 40 -5.01 -3.13 -25.54
C VAL A 40 -4.13 -3.77 -24.47
N HIS A 41 -2.82 -3.70 -24.66
CA HIS A 41 -1.83 -4.28 -23.77
C HIS A 41 -0.65 -3.33 -23.61
N HIS A 42 -0.31 -3.01 -22.36
CA HIS A 42 0.91 -2.30 -21.98
C HIS A 42 1.71 -3.11 -20.97
N ARG A 43 3.01 -3.23 -21.19
CA ARG A 43 3.96 -3.79 -20.22
C ARG A 43 4.79 -2.67 -19.62
N ILE A 44 4.88 -2.65 -18.30
CA ILE A 44 5.67 -1.70 -17.52
C ILE A 44 6.71 -2.50 -16.75
N GLU A 45 7.95 -2.03 -16.80
CA GLU A 45 9.07 -2.64 -16.07
C GLU A 45 9.69 -1.58 -15.17
N SER A 46 9.90 -1.93 -13.91
CA SER A 46 10.61 -1.10 -12.95
C SER A 46 12.09 -1.04 -13.31
N LYS A 47 12.66 0.16 -13.22
CA LYS A 47 14.11 0.38 -13.31
C LYS A 47 14.83 0.15 -11.98
N ASN A 48 14.08 0.11 -10.88
CA ASN A 48 14.63 -0.06 -9.55
C ASN A 48 14.84 -1.54 -9.27
N SER A 49 16.08 -1.94 -8.98
CA SER A 49 16.43 -3.33 -8.69
C SER A 49 15.86 -3.84 -7.36
N GLN A 50 15.40 -2.94 -6.49
CA GLN A 50 14.81 -3.29 -5.19
C GLN A 50 13.31 -3.57 -5.28
N THR A 51 12.66 -3.32 -6.42
CA THR A 51 11.21 -3.53 -6.62
C THR A 51 10.84 -4.99 -6.47
N GLN A 52 9.94 -5.29 -5.54
CA GLN A 52 9.42 -6.64 -5.31
C GLN A 52 7.93 -6.77 -5.62
N PHE A 53 7.18 -5.66 -5.67
CA PHE A 53 5.82 -5.64 -6.15
C PHE A 53 5.53 -4.32 -6.86
N MET A 54 4.52 -4.34 -7.73
CA MET A 54 4.04 -3.17 -8.43
C MET A 54 2.52 -3.07 -8.35
N GLY A 55 2.01 -1.85 -8.50
CA GLY A 55 0.58 -1.56 -8.59
C GLY A 55 0.33 -0.30 -9.41
N VAL A 56 -0.93 0.01 -9.64
CA VAL A 56 -1.36 1.14 -10.45
C VAL A 56 -2.26 2.04 -9.65
N GLN A 57 -2.06 3.35 -9.77
CA GLN A 57 -3.03 4.34 -9.31
C GLN A 57 -3.88 4.82 -10.50
N PHE A 58 -5.19 4.78 -10.34
CA PHE A 58 -6.17 5.28 -11.29
C PHE A 58 -6.65 6.68 -10.90
N SER A 59 -6.64 7.61 -11.85
CA SER A 59 -7.37 8.87 -11.73
C SER A 59 -8.77 8.77 -12.34
N THR A 60 -9.00 7.83 -13.25
CA THR A 60 -10.31 7.53 -13.84
C THR A 60 -10.40 6.04 -14.13
N PHE A 61 -11.53 5.43 -13.75
CA PHE A 61 -11.84 4.05 -14.09
C PHE A 61 -13.36 3.92 -14.28
N ASP A 62 -13.79 3.73 -15.51
CA ASP A 62 -15.19 3.50 -15.85
C ASP A 62 -15.27 2.67 -17.13
N LEU A 63 -15.61 1.39 -16.97
CA LEU A 63 -15.67 0.41 -18.03
C LEU A 63 -17.12 0.07 -18.42
N PRO A 64 -17.39 -0.12 -19.72
CA PRO A 64 -18.64 -0.68 -20.19
C PRO A 64 -18.93 -2.06 -19.58
N PRO A 65 -20.21 -2.45 -19.40
CA PRO A 65 -20.59 -3.78 -18.97
C PRO A 65 -19.94 -4.88 -19.81
N GLY A 66 -19.28 -5.81 -19.12
CA GLY A 66 -18.59 -6.96 -19.73
C GLY A 66 -17.15 -6.67 -20.16
N ASP A 67 -16.75 -5.42 -20.33
CA ASP A 67 -15.34 -5.09 -20.57
C ASP A 67 -14.53 -5.32 -19.28
N THR A 68 -13.26 -5.70 -19.43
CA THR A 68 -12.37 -5.98 -18.30
C THR A 68 -11.03 -5.25 -18.43
N LEU A 69 -10.44 -4.91 -17.29
CA LEU A 69 -9.03 -4.57 -17.17
C LEU A 69 -8.35 -5.61 -16.29
N GLU A 70 -7.33 -6.27 -16.80
CA GLU A 70 -6.47 -7.15 -16.01
C GLU A 70 -5.13 -6.46 -15.74
N ILE A 71 -4.68 -6.53 -14.50
CA ILE A 71 -3.30 -6.21 -14.10
C ILE A 71 -2.65 -7.51 -13.67
N SER A 72 -1.53 -7.85 -14.30
CA SER A 72 -0.86 -9.14 -14.09
C SER A 72 0.65 -8.99 -13.99
N SER A 73 1.29 -9.96 -13.34
CA SER A 73 2.70 -10.27 -13.49
C SER A 73 2.87 -11.75 -13.82
N ASP A 74 4.10 -12.23 -13.82
CA ASP A 74 4.41 -13.64 -14.09
C ASP A 74 3.87 -14.58 -12.99
N SER A 75 3.49 -14.06 -11.81
CA SER A 75 3.08 -14.88 -10.66
C SER A 75 1.61 -14.74 -10.25
N ASN A 76 0.99 -13.60 -10.52
CA ASN A 76 -0.38 -13.31 -10.09
C ASN A 76 -1.07 -12.29 -11.00
N SER A 77 -2.41 -12.30 -11.00
CA SER A 77 -3.21 -11.31 -11.71
C SER A 77 -4.48 -10.92 -10.96
N PHE A 78 -4.99 -9.73 -11.27
CA PHE A 78 -6.21 -9.17 -10.73
C PHE A 78 -7.04 -8.56 -11.87
N THR A 79 -8.33 -8.85 -11.90
CA THR A 79 -9.26 -8.37 -12.94
C THR A 79 -10.28 -7.40 -12.36
N TYR A 80 -10.47 -6.28 -13.04
CA TYR A 80 -11.37 -5.20 -12.67
C TYR A 80 -12.43 -4.97 -13.76
N THR A 81 -13.62 -4.54 -13.33
CA THR A 81 -14.78 -4.24 -14.18
C THR A 81 -15.53 -3.01 -13.67
N GLY A 82 -16.46 -2.48 -14.47
CA GLY A 82 -17.31 -1.36 -14.04
C GLY A 82 -16.51 -0.14 -13.59
N HIS A 83 -16.69 0.29 -12.34
CA HIS A 83 -16.00 1.45 -11.75
C HIS A 83 -14.63 1.14 -11.13
N GLY A 84 -14.14 -0.10 -11.30
CA GLY A 84 -12.80 -0.48 -10.86
C GLY A 84 -12.73 -0.86 -9.38
N PRO A 85 -11.53 -0.84 -8.78
CA PRO A 85 -11.34 -1.15 -7.36
C PRO A 85 -12.07 -0.15 -6.46
N SER A 86 -12.38 -0.56 -5.23
CA SER A 86 -12.99 0.33 -4.21
C SER A 86 -12.04 1.45 -3.76
N THR A 87 -10.74 1.27 -3.99
CA THR A 87 -9.71 2.31 -3.81
C THR A 87 -9.29 2.85 -5.17
N ARG A 88 -8.51 3.94 -5.19
CA ARG A 88 -7.88 4.41 -6.44
C ARG A 88 -6.69 3.55 -6.88
N PHE A 89 -6.38 2.48 -6.17
CA PHE A 89 -5.25 1.62 -6.43
C PHE A 89 -5.70 0.22 -6.87
N SER A 90 -4.93 -0.37 -7.77
CA SER A 90 -4.98 -1.81 -8.00
C SER A 90 -4.42 -2.58 -6.81
N ASP A 91 -4.81 -3.84 -6.69
CA ASP A 91 -4.06 -4.84 -5.95
C ASP A 91 -2.62 -4.96 -6.50
N HIS A 92 -1.71 -5.46 -5.67
CA HIS A 92 -0.29 -5.53 -5.96
C HIS A 92 0.08 -6.82 -6.69
N VAL A 93 0.71 -6.70 -7.86
CA VAL A 93 1.32 -7.83 -8.55
C VAL A 93 2.79 -7.98 -8.15
N HIS A 94 3.27 -9.21 -8.04
CA HIS A 94 4.64 -9.45 -7.58
C HIS A 94 5.65 -9.28 -8.72
N GLY A 95 6.86 -8.92 -8.34
CA GLY A 95 8.00 -8.73 -9.24
C GLY A 95 8.16 -7.28 -9.70
N LYS A 96 9.06 -7.13 -10.66
CA LYS A 96 9.52 -5.85 -11.22
C LYS A 96 8.89 -5.52 -12.58
N SER A 97 7.88 -6.28 -12.99
CA SER A 97 7.18 -6.07 -14.25
C SER A 97 5.70 -6.31 -14.06
N MET A 98 4.91 -5.48 -14.71
CA MET A 98 3.46 -5.59 -14.74
C MET A 98 2.95 -5.46 -16.17
N VAL A 99 1.85 -6.15 -16.43
CA VAL A 99 1.07 -6.06 -17.67
C VAL A 99 -0.30 -5.49 -17.34
N ILE A 100 -0.67 -4.42 -18.03
CA ILE A 100 -1.99 -3.81 -17.98
C ILE A 100 -2.70 -4.14 -19.29
N GLN A 101 -3.84 -4.81 -19.18
CA GLN A 101 -4.55 -5.33 -20.32
C GLN A 101 -6.04 -5.00 -20.28
N TYR A 102 -6.50 -4.25 -21.26
CA TYR A 102 -7.92 -4.00 -21.47
C TYR A 102 -8.48 -5.00 -22.51
N THR A 103 -9.58 -5.66 -22.17
CA THR A 103 -10.30 -6.59 -23.04
C THR A 103 -11.75 -6.16 -23.20
N PRO A 104 -12.20 -5.82 -24.41
CA PRO A 104 -13.60 -5.49 -24.65
C PRO A 104 -14.47 -6.74 -24.73
N SER A 105 -15.71 -6.65 -24.25
CA SER A 105 -16.70 -7.71 -24.45
C SER A 105 -17.25 -7.69 -25.88
N HIS A 106 -17.34 -8.87 -26.50
CA HIS A 106 -18.04 -9.06 -27.77
C HIS A 106 -19.56 -8.87 -27.65
N ALA A 107 -20.10 -8.91 -26.43
CA ALA A 107 -21.52 -8.75 -26.15
C ALA A 107 -21.93 -7.29 -25.97
N ARG A 108 -21.35 -6.34 -26.73
CA ARG A 108 -21.88 -4.96 -26.82
C ARG A 108 -23.27 -5.00 -27.44
N ALA A 109 -24.26 -5.31 -26.60
CA ALA A 109 -25.64 -5.47 -26.97
C ALA A 109 -26.11 -4.18 -27.63
N LYS A 110 -26.69 -4.33 -28.83
CA LYS A 110 -27.21 -3.28 -29.71
C LYS A 110 -28.35 -2.42 -29.10
N LYS A 111 -28.59 -2.44 -27.78
CA LYS A 111 -29.84 -1.95 -27.20
C LYS A 111 -29.69 -1.35 -25.81
N THR A 112 -29.01 -0.22 -25.70
CA THR A 112 -29.27 0.79 -24.67
C THR A 112 -28.67 2.11 -25.14
N ARG A 113 -29.27 3.24 -24.76
CA ARG A 113 -28.78 4.60 -25.07
C ARG A 113 -27.25 4.69 -24.93
N PRO A 114 -26.54 5.47 -25.76
CA PRO A 114 -25.09 5.60 -25.66
C PRO A 114 -24.73 6.19 -24.29
N ARG A 115 -24.42 5.32 -23.34
CA ARG A 115 -23.81 5.72 -22.08
C ARG A 115 -22.35 5.96 -22.40
N THR A 116 -21.91 7.20 -22.25
CA THR A 116 -20.50 7.56 -22.38
C THR A 116 -19.78 7.09 -21.13
N TYR A 117 -18.83 6.17 -21.30
CA TYR A 117 -17.97 5.71 -20.21
C TYR A 117 -16.71 6.55 -20.20
N ALA A 118 -16.23 6.92 -19.00
CA ALA A 118 -15.06 7.79 -18.86
C ALA A 118 -13.73 7.10 -19.26
N GLY A 119 -13.71 5.77 -19.34
CA GLY A 119 -12.54 4.99 -19.74
C GLY A 119 -11.58 4.76 -18.59
N ILE A 120 -10.30 4.54 -18.92
CA ILE A 120 -9.25 4.27 -17.92
C ILE A 120 -8.13 5.28 -18.09
N VAL A 121 -7.80 5.95 -16.99
CA VAL A 121 -6.60 6.79 -16.88
C VAL A 121 -5.82 6.35 -15.66
N VAL A 122 -4.62 5.85 -15.93
CA VAL A 122 -3.58 5.60 -14.93
C VAL A 122 -2.87 6.92 -14.67
N SER A 123 -2.75 7.32 -13.41
CA SER A 123 -2.05 8.53 -12.96
C SER A 123 -0.73 8.25 -12.26
N GLY A 124 -0.48 7.01 -11.85
CA GLY A 124 0.77 6.64 -11.24
C GLY A 124 1.03 5.15 -11.19
N ILE A 125 2.31 4.81 -11.03
CA ILE A 125 2.79 3.46 -10.80
C ILE A 125 3.34 3.40 -9.38
N LEU A 126 2.83 2.44 -8.63
CA LEU A 126 3.29 2.07 -7.32
C LEU A 126 4.40 1.02 -7.48
N GLU A 127 5.57 1.27 -6.90
CA GLU A 127 6.62 0.28 -6.71
C GLU A 127 6.85 0.04 -5.23
N GLY A 128 6.92 -1.23 -4.83
CA GLY A 128 7.10 -1.65 -3.45
C GLY A 128 8.48 -2.22 -3.17
N PHE A 129 9.10 -1.75 -2.08
CA PHE A 129 10.41 -2.18 -1.59
C PHE A 129 10.25 -2.79 -0.19
N PRO A 130 9.92 -4.09 -0.05
CA PRO A 130 9.81 -4.73 1.26
C PRO A 130 11.15 -4.74 2.00
N THR A 131 12.25 -4.48 1.31
CA THR A 131 13.57 -4.28 1.90
C THR A 131 13.85 -2.80 2.12
N SER A 132 13.26 -2.19 3.14
CA SER A 132 14.05 -1.19 3.86
C SER A 132 15.16 -1.96 4.56
N THR A 133 16.38 -1.90 4.03
CA THR A 133 17.58 -2.40 4.75
C THR A 133 17.80 -1.64 6.06
N GLY A 134 17.12 -0.49 6.24
CA GLY A 134 16.93 0.15 7.53
C GLY A 134 15.95 -0.64 8.39
N ARG A 135 16.44 -1.16 9.51
CA ARG A 135 15.59 -1.59 10.63
C ARG A 135 14.66 -0.42 10.98
N GLU A 136 13.35 -0.65 10.90
CA GLU A 136 12.37 0.32 11.40
C GLU A 136 12.48 0.37 12.93
N ASP A 137 13.20 1.37 13.41
CA ASP A 137 13.36 1.64 14.83
C ASP A 137 12.09 2.34 15.34
N VAL A 138 11.27 1.60 16.07
CA VAL A 138 10.19 2.15 16.89
C VAL A 138 10.80 2.70 18.17
N CYS A 139 10.61 3.99 18.48
CA CYS A 139 11.16 4.65 19.67
C CYS A 139 11.01 3.78 20.95
N GLY A 140 12.10 3.35 21.58
CA GLY A 140 12.06 2.47 22.77
C GLY A 140 13.39 1.85 23.24
N ILE A 141 13.33 0.83 24.09
CA ILE A 141 14.51 0.11 24.60
C ILE A 141 15.12 -0.77 23.48
N GLN A 142 16.45 -0.73 23.33
CA GLN A 142 17.16 -1.47 22.29
C GLN A 142 17.39 -2.96 22.66
N PRO A 143 17.35 -3.89 21.68
CA PRO A 143 17.03 -3.65 20.29
C PRO A 143 15.53 -3.45 20.05
N GLN A 144 15.17 -2.34 19.42
CA GLN A 144 13.78 -1.92 19.14
C GLN A 144 13.09 -2.78 18.08
N TRP A 145 13.85 -3.65 17.41
CA TRP A 145 13.46 -4.56 16.32
C TRP A 145 13.44 -6.03 16.77
N TRP A 146 13.37 -6.28 18.09
CA TRP A 146 13.36 -7.63 18.64
C TRP A 146 12.14 -8.42 18.12
N PRO A 147 12.34 -9.53 17.38
CA PRO A 147 11.23 -10.33 16.86
C PRO A 147 10.34 -10.77 18.01
N ASN A 148 9.06 -10.42 17.97
CA ASN A 148 8.23 -10.60 19.14
C ASN A 148 7.99 -12.08 19.51
N VAL A 149 8.22 -13.02 18.58
CA VAL A 149 8.29 -14.47 18.88
C VAL A 149 9.30 -14.80 19.97
N CYS A 150 10.41 -14.06 20.04
CA CYS A 150 11.44 -14.23 21.06
C CYS A 150 10.96 -13.80 22.46
N ASN A 151 9.85 -13.07 22.58
CA ASN A 151 9.22 -12.72 23.86
C ASN A 151 8.26 -13.79 24.39
N ALA A 152 7.98 -14.86 23.63
CA ALA A 152 7.01 -15.88 24.02
C ALA A 152 7.32 -16.51 25.39
N THR A 153 8.60 -16.75 25.69
CA THR A 153 9.03 -17.35 26.97
C THR A 153 9.27 -16.30 28.06
N LYS A 154 9.86 -15.16 27.70
CA LYS A 154 10.29 -14.13 28.67
C LYS A 154 9.13 -13.22 29.12
N PHE A 155 8.17 -12.96 28.23
CA PHE A 155 7.01 -12.09 28.47
C PHE A 155 5.75 -12.69 27.82
N PRO A 156 5.26 -13.85 28.30
CA PRO A 156 4.19 -14.61 27.64
C PRO A 156 2.88 -13.83 27.50
N ALA A 157 2.54 -12.98 28.48
CA ALA A 157 1.34 -12.14 28.42
C ALA A 157 1.44 -11.06 27.32
N ALA A 158 2.59 -10.40 27.20
CA ALA A 158 2.82 -9.41 26.13
C ALA A 158 2.82 -10.08 24.75
N TYR A 159 3.41 -11.25 24.62
CA TYR A 159 3.38 -12.05 23.37
C TYR A 159 1.96 -12.52 23.00
N LYS A 160 1.14 -12.89 23.99
CA LYS A 160 -0.27 -13.22 23.74
C LYS A 160 -1.03 -11.99 23.23
N ASN A 161 -0.85 -10.84 23.89
CA ASN A 161 -1.57 -9.61 23.55
C ASN A 161 -1.12 -9.02 22.21
N SER A 162 0.15 -9.17 21.83
CA SER A 162 0.64 -8.65 20.54
C SER A 162 -0.06 -9.26 19.32
N LYS A 163 -0.72 -10.41 19.47
CA LYS A 163 -1.45 -11.05 18.37
C LYS A 163 -2.67 -10.23 17.91
N SER A 164 -3.09 -9.22 18.67
CA SER A 164 -4.10 -8.26 18.23
C SER A 164 -3.53 -7.13 17.37
N ILE A 165 -2.20 -6.98 17.30
CA ILE A 165 -1.54 -5.91 16.55
C ILE A 165 -1.40 -6.32 15.09
N ALA A 166 -1.72 -5.41 14.17
CA ALA A 166 -1.48 -5.61 12.75
C ALA A 166 -0.79 -4.39 12.12
N ARG A 167 -0.05 -4.66 11.05
CA ARG A 167 0.47 -3.62 10.16
C ARG A 167 -0.63 -3.20 9.20
N LEU A 168 -0.86 -1.90 9.12
CA LEU A 168 -1.80 -1.28 8.18
C LEU A 168 -1.06 -0.90 6.92
N THR A 169 -1.71 -1.09 5.78
CA THR A 169 -1.32 -0.47 4.50
C THR A 169 -2.50 0.38 4.03
N MET A 170 -2.24 1.65 3.74
CA MET A 170 -3.23 2.66 3.35
C MET A 170 -2.77 3.27 2.03
N ASP A 171 -3.67 3.41 1.07
CA ASP A 171 -3.35 3.90 -0.28
C ASP A 171 -2.20 3.11 -0.96
N GLY A 172 -2.00 1.84 -0.61
CA GLY A 172 -0.92 0.98 -1.13
C GLY A 172 0.51 1.32 -0.65
N ILE A 173 0.77 2.56 -0.20
CA ILE A 173 2.12 3.05 0.15
C ILE A 173 2.30 3.53 1.58
N LYS A 174 1.23 3.93 2.26
CA LYS A 174 1.33 4.43 3.63
C LYS A 174 1.20 3.27 4.58
N TYR A 175 1.97 3.28 5.65
CA TYR A 175 1.92 2.24 6.65
C TYR A 175 1.63 2.82 8.02
N GLY A 176 0.86 2.06 8.78
CA GLY A 176 0.54 2.35 10.16
C GLY A 176 0.62 1.08 10.99
N THR A 177 0.42 1.25 12.29
CA THR A 177 0.12 0.15 13.18
C THR A 177 -1.27 0.38 13.74
N GLY A 178 -2.04 -0.69 13.87
CA GLY A 178 -3.23 -0.66 14.69
C GLY A 178 -3.40 -1.96 15.44
N PHE A 179 -4.43 -2.02 16.28
CA PHE A 179 -4.72 -3.19 17.07
C PHE A 179 -6.22 -3.42 17.20
N LEU A 180 -6.59 -4.70 17.20
CA LEU A 180 -7.96 -5.13 17.44
C LEU A 180 -8.37 -4.81 18.88
N LEU A 181 -9.56 -4.23 19.03
CA LEU A 181 -10.20 -3.92 20.30
C LEU A 181 -11.51 -4.69 20.43
N GLY A 182 -11.57 -5.57 21.42
CA GLY A 182 -12.76 -6.39 21.68
C GLY A 182 -13.02 -7.46 20.62
N CYS A 183 -14.22 -8.04 20.65
CA CYS A 183 -14.64 -9.12 19.74
C CYS A 183 -15.41 -8.62 18.52
N ASP A 184 -15.79 -7.34 18.49
CA ASP A 184 -16.67 -6.75 17.47
C ASP A 184 -15.91 -6.29 16.21
N GLY A 185 -14.59 -6.53 16.15
CA GLY A 185 -13.77 -6.18 15.00
C GLY A 185 -13.35 -4.71 14.93
N TYR A 186 -13.47 -3.94 16.02
CA TYR A 186 -12.93 -2.58 16.07
C TYR A 186 -11.41 -2.61 15.93
N PHE A 187 -10.87 -1.73 15.08
CA PHE A 187 -9.44 -1.63 14.83
C PHE A 187 -8.96 -0.22 15.15
N LEU A 188 -8.23 -0.08 16.26
CA LEU A 188 -7.73 1.22 16.71
C LEU A 188 -6.43 1.56 15.99
N THR A 189 -6.31 2.79 15.50
CA THR A 189 -5.11 3.33 14.86
C THR A 189 -5.00 4.82 15.11
N ASN A 190 -3.87 5.42 14.74
CA ASN A 190 -3.68 6.86 14.85
C ASN A 190 -4.56 7.60 13.84
N ASN A 191 -5.07 8.78 14.21
CA ASN A 191 -5.87 9.62 13.31
C ASN A 191 -5.15 9.93 11.99
N HIS A 192 -3.85 10.23 12.04
CA HIS A 192 -3.05 10.57 10.85
C HIS A 192 -2.81 9.38 9.89
N ASN A 193 -3.22 8.18 10.28
CA ASN A 193 -3.20 7.03 9.39
C ASN A 193 -4.45 7.04 8.48
N VAL A 194 -5.60 7.49 9.00
CA VAL A 194 -6.90 7.35 8.33
C VAL A 194 -7.51 8.66 7.84
N ASN A 195 -6.92 9.80 8.20
CA ASN A 195 -7.30 11.16 7.79
C ASN A 195 -6.10 11.90 7.21
#